data_AF-A0A3N5UQT9-F1
#
_entry.id   AF-A0A3N5UQT9-F1
#
_cell.length_a   1.000
_cell.length_b   1.000
_cell.length_c   1.000
_cell.angle_alpha   90.00
_cell.angle_beta   90.00
_cell.angle_gamma   90.00
#
_symmetry.space_group_name_H-M   'P 1'
#
loop_
_entity.id
_entity.type
_entity.pdbx_description
1 polymer ?
#
loop_
_entity_poly.entity_id
_entity_poly.type
_entity_poly.pdbx_seq_one_letter_code
_entity_poly.pdbx_strand_id
1 'polypeptide(L)'
;MMKTQIVSMFLCLLMGLDAAQAQLKIDFNQANGAVEPGYQGYFATDKNLASFTAQSYQVFGTTVTIQPTWASNVVAACVRMIDRGVTDVPEAPALLRDWIGTDTRSAGDPLTLTISGLPTGQYEWVSYHHDRNDQTGIFQVTVTDTMGSTTTPNIDISNGTNFKLADVTKFTTRFTANGKDAVTLVFD
;
A
#
# COMPACT_ATOMS: atom_id res chain seq x y z
N MET A 1 -25.31 -26.89 -62.14
CA MET A 1 -25.68 -25.59 -61.54
C MET A 1 -25.36 -25.70 -60.05
N MET A 2 -24.17 -25.24 -59.65
CA MET A 2 -23.64 -25.43 -58.28
C MET A 2 -24.06 -24.22 -57.44
N LYS A 3 -24.82 -24.44 -56.36
CA LYS A 3 -25.18 -23.39 -55.39
C LYS A 3 -24.09 -23.31 -54.33
N THR A 4 -23.23 -22.31 -54.44
CA THR A 4 -22.24 -21.98 -53.41
C THR A 4 -22.96 -21.32 -52.23
N GLN A 5 -23.02 -21.99 -51.09
CA GLN A 5 -23.47 -21.37 -49.85
C GLN A 5 -22.31 -20.58 -49.22
N ILE A 6 -22.50 -19.27 -49.09
CA ILE A 6 -21.60 -18.38 -48.36
C ILE A 6 -21.97 -18.50 -46.88
N VAL A 7 -21.15 -19.20 -46.10
CA VAL A 7 -21.20 -19.18 -44.64
C VAL A 7 -20.52 -17.87 -44.20
N SER A 8 -21.32 -16.89 -43.77
CA SER A 8 -20.80 -15.69 -43.11
C SER A 8 -20.51 -16.02 -41.64
N MET A 9 -19.25 -16.27 -41.33
CA MET A 9 -18.76 -16.39 -39.96
C MET A 9 -18.59 -14.98 -39.39
N PHE A 10 -19.54 -14.53 -38.58
CA PHE A 10 -19.36 -13.35 -37.74
C PHE A 10 -18.34 -13.70 -36.64
N LEU A 11 -17.06 -13.48 -36.93
CA LEU A 11 -16.03 -13.45 -35.90
C LEU A 11 -16.20 -12.13 -35.14
N CYS A 12 -16.97 -12.14 -34.04
CA CYS A 12 -16.92 -11.07 -33.06
C CYS A 12 -15.52 -11.06 -32.45
N LEU A 13 -14.63 -10.28 -33.04
CA LEU A 13 -13.38 -9.87 -32.43
C LEU A 13 -13.78 -8.98 -31.24
N LEU A 14 -13.93 -9.59 -30.06
CA LEU A 14 -13.90 -8.86 -28.80
C LEU A 14 -12.49 -8.28 -28.70
N MET A 15 -12.29 -7.09 -29.27
CA MET A 15 -11.18 -6.24 -28.93
C MET A 15 -11.33 -5.96 -27.43
N GLY A 16 -10.60 -6.74 -26.62
CA GLY A 16 -10.37 -6.40 -25.22
C GLY A 16 -9.71 -5.04 -25.23
N LEU A 17 -10.51 -3.99 -25.07
CA LEU A 17 -10.01 -2.72 -24.60
C LEU A 17 -9.28 -3.07 -23.31
N ASP A 18 -7.98 -2.81 -23.26
CA ASP A 18 -7.19 -2.76 -22.04
C ASP A 18 -7.90 -1.80 -21.09
N ALA A 19 -8.87 -2.31 -20.33
CA ALA A 19 -9.39 -1.60 -19.19
C ALA A 19 -8.21 -1.47 -18.26
N ALA A 20 -7.66 -0.26 -18.15
CA ALA A 20 -6.66 0.05 -17.15
C ALA A 20 -7.10 -0.59 -15.83
N GLN A 21 -6.34 -1.56 -15.35
CA GLN A 21 -6.71 -2.28 -14.14
C GLN A 21 -6.84 -1.23 -13.05
N ALA A 22 -8.00 -1.17 -12.40
CA ALA A 22 -8.22 -0.20 -11.32
C ALA A 22 -7.10 -0.34 -10.29
N GLN A 23 -6.66 0.76 -9.70
CA GLN A 23 -5.60 0.79 -8.70
C GLN A 23 -6.07 1.61 -7.51
N LEU A 24 -5.75 1.14 -6.30
CA LEU A 24 -5.83 1.95 -5.10
C LEU A 24 -4.42 2.45 -4.77
N LYS A 25 -4.20 3.76 -4.92
CA LYS A 25 -2.95 4.41 -4.56
C LYS A 25 -3.18 5.24 -3.30
N ILE A 26 -2.53 4.86 -2.20
CA ILE A 26 -2.66 5.52 -0.90
C ILE A 26 -1.38 6.28 -0.60
N ASP A 27 -1.53 7.52 -0.19
CA ASP A 27 -0.47 8.38 0.35
C ASP A 27 -0.71 8.57 1.85
N PHE A 28 0.23 8.17 2.69
CA PHE A 28 0.06 8.16 4.15
C PHE A 28 0.65 9.43 4.75
N ASN A 29 -0.20 10.42 5.03
CA ASN A 29 0.27 11.73 5.49
C ASN A 29 -0.33 12.15 6.84
N GLN A 30 0.30 13.12 7.49
CA GLN A 30 -0.28 13.87 8.58
C GLN A 30 -1.57 14.58 8.15
N ALA A 31 -2.47 14.80 9.10
CA ALA A 31 -3.66 15.61 8.87
C ALA A 31 -3.31 16.96 8.20
N ASN A 32 -3.92 17.21 7.03
CA ASN A 32 -3.70 18.38 6.16
C ASN A 32 -2.36 18.41 5.39
N GLY A 33 -1.62 17.30 5.36
CA GLY A 33 -0.43 17.17 4.52
C GLY A 33 -0.77 17.12 3.03
N ALA A 34 0.23 17.38 2.18
CA ALA A 34 0.07 17.33 0.73
C ALA A 34 -0.07 15.88 0.25
N VAL A 35 -1.01 15.63 -0.65
CA VAL A 35 -1.19 14.31 -1.27
C VAL A 35 -0.52 14.29 -2.63
N GLU A 36 0.25 13.23 -2.90
CA GLU A 36 0.88 13.00 -4.19
C GLU A 36 -0.15 12.98 -5.33
N PRO A 37 0.08 13.69 -6.45
CA PRO A 37 -0.81 13.65 -7.60
C PRO A 37 -1.16 12.22 -8.06
N GLY A 38 -2.47 11.92 -8.11
CA GLY A 38 -2.98 10.60 -8.50
C GLY A 38 -3.09 9.59 -7.35
N TYR A 39 -2.79 9.99 -6.11
CA TYR A 39 -3.00 9.21 -4.89
C TYR A 39 -4.21 9.72 -4.11
N GLN A 40 -4.71 8.89 -3.20
CA GLN A 40 -5.70 9.26 -2.19
C GLN A 40 -5.00 9.33 -0.83
N GLY A 41 -5.26 10.38 -0.06
CA GLY A 41 -4.65 10.54 1.27
C GLY A 41 -5.28 9.61 2.30
N TYR A 42 -4.44 8.89 3.06
CA TYR A 42 -4.77 8.39 4.38
C TYR A 42 -4.20 9.38 5.40
N PHE A 43 -5.05 9.93 6.27
CA PHE A 43 -4.62 10.95 7.23
C PHE A 43 -4.69 10.50 8.70
N ALA A 44 -3.59 10.67 9.45
CA ALA A 44 -3.58 10.48 10.90
C ALA A 44 -2.73 11.56 11.59
N THR A 45 -2.72 11.57 12.92
CA THR A 45 -1.88 12.47 13.73
C THR A 45 -0.68 11.70 14.28
N ASP A 46 0.52 12.26 14.09
CA ASP A 46 1.77 11.70 14.62
C ASP A 46 1.66 11.39 16.12
N LYS A 47 2.16 10.22 16.54
CA LYS A 47 2.20 9.80 17.95
C LYS A 47 0.83 9.76 18.66
N ASN A 48 -0.27 9.70 17.91
CA ASN A 48 -1.62 9.62 18.44
C ASN A 48 -2.35 8.40 17.87
N LEU A 49 -2.26 7.26 18.57
CA LEU A 49 -2.90 6.00 18.16
C LEU A 49 -4.39 6.15 17.83
N ALA A 50 -5.13 6.95 18.60
CA ALA A 50 -6.57 7.09 18.43
C ALA A 50 -6.94 7.76 17.09
N SER A 51 -5.99 8.43 16.43
CA SER A 51 -6.21 9.04 15.12
C SER A 51 -6.09 8.05 13.96
N PHE A 52 -5.48 6.88 14.18
CA PHE A 52 -5.34 5.84 13.16
C PHE A 52 -6.64 5.02 13.06
N THR A 53 -7.63 5.65 12.44
CA THR A 53 -8.96 5.08 12.22
C THR A 53 -9.11 4.53 10.81
N ALA A 54 -10.08 3.64 10.63
CA ALA A 54 -10.44 3.10 9.33
C ALA A 54 -10.85 4.24 8.36
N GLN A 55 -10.25 4.25 7.16
CA GLN A 55 -10.59 5.18 6.09
C GLN A 55 -11.02 4.42 4.84
N SER A 56 -12.01 4.95 4.14
CA SER A 56 -12.71 4.27 3.05
C SER A 56 -12.47 4.93 1.70
N TYR A 57 -12.28 4.10 0.67
CA TYR A 57 -11.92 4.50 -0.68
C TYR A 57 -12.85 3.82 -1.69
N GLN A 58 -13.39 4.60 -2.64
CA GLN A 58 -14.22 4.07 -3.72
C GLN A 58 -13.33 3.58 -4.87
N VAL A 59 -13.15 2.26 -4.96
CA VAL A 59 -12.26 1.61 -5.94
C VAL A 59 -12.74 0.18 -6.23
N PHE A 60 -12.36 -0.39 -7.37
CA PHE A 60 -12.78 -1.74 -7.77
C PHE A 60 -14.30 -1.95 -7.81
N GLY A 61 -15.09 -0.88 -8.00
CA GLY A 61 -16.55 -0.94 -7.99
C GLY A 61 -17.18 -1.15 -6.60
N THR A 62 -16.40 -0.99 -5.52
CA THR A 62 -16.86 -1.14 -4.13
C THR A 62 -16.19 -0.11 -3.21
N THR A 63 -16.46 -0.20 -1.91
CA THR A 63 -15.77 0.53 -0.86
C THR A 63 -14.69 -0.37 -0.25
N VAL A 64 -13.42 0.01 -0.42
CA VAL A 64 -12.28 -0.61 0.26
C VAL A 64 -11.91 0.22 1.46
N THR A 65 -11.64 -0.43 2.59
CA THR A 65 -11.23 0.25 3.82
C THR A 65 -9.81 -0.14 4.20
N ILE A 66 -9.01 0.85 4.59
CA ILE A 66 -7.64 0.67 5.11
C ILE A 66 -7.63 1.12 6.57
N GLN A 67 -7.11 0.28 7.45
CA GLN A 67 -6.94 0.58 8.87
C GLN A 67 -5.54 0.15 9.36
N PRO A 68 -4.63 1.11 9.57
CA PRO A 68 -3.41 0.93 10.37
C PRO A 68 -3.74 0.72 11.84
N THR A 69 -3.02 -0.19 12.48
CA THR A 69 -3.12 -0.48 13.92
C THR A 69 -1.77 -0.92 14.45
N TRP A 70 -1.61 -0.79 15.77
CA TRP A 70 -0.48 -1.33 16.53
C TRP A 70 -1.02 -2.16 17.70
N ALA A 71 -0.17 -2.98 18.29
CA ALA A 71 -0.49 -3.66 19.54
C ALA A 71 -0.86 -2.63 20.64
N SER A 72 -1.74 -3.02 21.56
CA SER A 72 -2.28 -2.11 22.58
C SER A 72 -1.23 -1.56 23.55
N ASN A 73 -0.07 -2.20 23.65
CA ASN A 73 1.05 -1.83 24.50
C ASN A 73 2.16 -1.05 23.76
N VAL A 74 1.93 -0.64 22.51
CA VAL A 74 2.93 0.13 21.73
C VAL A 74 3.34 1.41 22.45
N VAL A 75 4.61 1.75 22.35
CA VAL A 75 5.11 3.05 22.84
C VAL A 75 4.59 4.15 21.93
N ALA A 76 3.57 4.90 22.38
CA ALA A 76 2.90 5.93 21.57
C ALA A 76 3.86 6.97 20.96
N ALA A 77 4.96 7.30 21.65
CA ALA A 77 5.97 8.23 21.15
C ALA A 77 6.75 7.71 19.94
N CYS A 78 6.71 6.40 19.69
CA CYS A 78 7.38 5.69 18.61
C CYS A 78 6.45 5.38 17.43
N VAL A 79 5.13 5.58 17.57
CA VAL A 79 4.17 5.51 16.45
C VAL A 79 4.28 6.77 15.61
N ARG A 80 4.46 6.59 14.30
CA ARG A 80 4.79 7.69 13.39
C ARG A 80 3.79 7.80 12.26
N MET A 81 3.44 9.04 11.99
CA MET A 81 2.79 9.51 10.76
C MET A 81 3.38 10.89 10.55
N ILE A 82 4.41 11.01 9.71
CA ILE A 82 5.15 12.26 9.57
C ILE A 82 5.48 12.55 8.12
N ASP A 83 5.48 13.83 7.79
CA ASP A 83 6.27 14.37 6.68
C ASP A 83 7.67 14.69 7.22
N ARG A 84 8.73 14.13 6.62
CA ARG A 84 10.13 14.39 7.00
C ARG A 84 10.59 15.83 6.73
N GLY A 85 9.84 16.64 6.00
CA GLY A 85 10.17 18.05 5.78
C GLY A 85 11.36 18.28 4.85
N VAL A 86 11.91 17.22 4.25
CA VAL A 86 13.18 17.29 3.51
C VAL A 86 12.97 17.76 2.07
N THR A 87 13.95 18.46 1.50
CA THR A 87 13.86 19.07 0.16
C THR A 87 14.69 18.36 -0.90
N ASP A 88 15.43 17.34 -0.52
CA ASP A 88 16.31 16.53 -1.38
C ASP A 88 15.57 15.34 -2.01
N VAL A 89 14.28 15.53 -2.32
CA VAL A 89 13.38 14.54 -2.94
C VAL A 89 12.84 15.14 -4.23
N PRO A 90 13.54 14.97 -5.36
CA PRO A 90 13.20 15.63 -6.61
C PRO A 90 11.97 15.03 -7.32
N GLU A 91 11.55 13.81 -6.96
CA GLU A 91 10.45 13.07 -7.58
C GLU A 91 9.46 12.61 -6.50
N ALA A 92 8.16 12.80 -6.73
CA ALA A 92 7.09 12.41 -5.83
C ALA A 92 7.31 12.80 -4.35
N PRO A 93 7.65 14.07 -4.04
CA PRO A 93 8.03 14.47 -2.69
C PRO A 93 6.90 14.32 -1.68
N ALA A 94 5.62 14.40 -2.09
CA ALA A 94 4.53 14.17 -1.14
C ALA A 94 4.53 12.69 -0.69
N LEU A 95 4.72 11.75 -1.61
CA LEU A 95 4.78 10.32 -1.28
C LEU A 95 6.04 9.92 -0.49
N LEU A 96 7.20 10.39 -0.95
CA LEU A 96 8.49 9.84 -0.52
C LEU A 96 9.06 10.49 0.75
N ARG A 97 8.52 11.63 1.16
CA ARG A 97 8.87 12.29 2.44
C ARG A 97 8.02 11.77 3.60
N ASP A 98 6.89 11.18 3.25
CA ASP A 98 5.89 10.73 4.19
C ASP A 98 6.24 9.34 4.74
N TRP A 99 6.06 9.19 6.05
CA TRP A 99 6.43 7.98 6.75
C TRP A 99 5.39 7.58 7.78
N ILE A 100 4.94 6.33 7.67
CA ILE A 100 4.10 5.63 8.63
C ILE A 100 4.87 4.41 9.16
N GLY A 101 4.79 4.15 10.47
CA GLY A 101 5.41 2.99 11.08
C GLY A 101 5.78 3.20 12.54
N THR A 102 6.74 2.40 12.99
CA THR A 102 7.34 2.52 14.32
C THR A 102 8.82 2.83 14.16
N ASP A 103 9.37 3.82 14.86
CA ASP A 103 10.84 3.97 14.91
C ASP A 103 11.48 3.05 15.95
N THR A 104 12.77 2.81 15.73
CA THR A 104 13.70 2.03 16.58
C THR A 104 13.83 2.45 18.04
N ARG A 105 13.13 3.49 18.52
CA ARG A 105 13.08 3.80 19.97
C ARG A 105 12.22 2.79 20.74
N SER A 106 11.42 1.98 20.05
CA SER A 106 10.78 0.78 20.59
C SER A 106 10.99 -0.41 19.64
N ALA A 107 11.17 -1.61 20.20
CA ALA A 107 11.30 -2.85 19.44
C ALA A 107 10.07 -3.73 19.67
N GLY A 108 9.65 -4.50 18.65
CA GLY A 108 8.52 -5.42 18.75
C GLY A 108 7.15 -4.74 18.76
N ASP A 109 7.05 -3.58 18.12
CA ASP A 109 5.85 -2.77 18.01
C ASP A 109 5.41 -2.67 16.53
N PRO A 110 5.01 -3.79 15.89
CA PRO A 110 4.77 -3.82 14.46
C PRO A 110 3.52 -3.02 14.06
N LEU A 111 3.61 -2.40 12.88
CA LEU A 111 2.46 -1.80 12.22
C LEU A 111 1.66 -2.89 11.51
N THR A 112 0.37 -3.01 11.79
CA THR A 112 -0.56 -3.85 11.02
C THR A 112 -1.47 -2.98 10.16
N LEU A 113 -1.40 -3.15 8.83
CA LEU A 113 -2.38 -2.63 7.90
C LEU A 113 -3.46 -3.69 7.65
N THR A 114 -4.71 -3.36 7.97
CA THR A 114 -5.87 -4.19 7.64
C THR A 114 -6.60 -3.61 6.44
N ILE A 115 -6.81 -4.43 5.41
CA ILE A 115 -7.48 -4.08 4.16
C ILE A 115 -8.77 -4.89 4.07
N SER A 116 -9.93 -4.23 4.06
CA SER A 116 -11.23 -4.89 3.99
C SER A 116 -12.11 -4.33 2.86
N GLY A 117 -13.14 -5.09 2.49
CA GLY A 117 -14.06 -4.70 1.41
C GLY A 117 -13.54 -4.95 -0.01
N LEU A 118 -12.40 -5.63 -0.16
CA LEU A 118 -11.89 -6.04 -1.47
C LEU A 118 -12.82 -7.09 -2.10
N PRO A 119 -13.20 -6.93 -3.38
CA PRO A 119 -13.87 -7.99 -4.14
C PRO A 119 -13.03 -9.28 -4.22
N THR A 120 -13.67 -10.41 -4.55
CA THR A 120 -12.93 -11.65 -4.81
C THR A 120 -11.95 -11.45 -5.96
N GLY A 121 -10.67 -11.78 -5.75
CA GLY A 121 -9.65 -11.62 -6.78
C GLY A 121 -8.22 -11.76 -6.27
N GLN A 122 -7.28 -11.69 -7.21
CA GLN A 122 -5.85 -11.58 -6.92
C GLN A 122 -5.42 -10.13 -7.02
N TYR A 123 -4.63 -9.69 -6.05
CA TYR A 123 -4.14 -8.33 -5.94
C TYR A 123 -2.63 -8.34 -5.82
N GLU A 124 -2.00 -7.28 -6.34
CA GLU A 124 -0.61 -6.97 -6.11
C GLU A 124 -0.53 -5.75 -5.19
N TRP A 125 0.32 -5.84 -4.18
CA TRP A 125 0.64 -4.74 -3.28
C TRP A 125 2.06 -4.29 -3.56
N VAL A 126 2.25 -2.96 -3.61
CA VAL A 126 3.54 -2.31 -3.68
C VAL A 126 3.61 -1.25 -2.59
N SER A 127 4.68 -1.25 -1.81
CA SER A 127 4.99 -0.21 -0.83
C SER A 127 6.43 0.27 -0.98
N TYR A 128 6.66 1.55 -0.68
CA TYR A 128 7.94 2.23 -0.84
C TYR A 128 8.53 2.52 0.54
N HIS A 129 9.81 2.20 0.72
CA HIS A 129 10.46 2.21 2.03
C HIS A 129 11.78 2.97 1.95
N HIS A 130 11.74 4.20 2.44
CA HIS A 130 12.91 5.08 2.54
C HIS A 130 12.92 5.79 3.88
N ASP A 131 14.06 5.78 4.55
CA ASP A 131 14.34 6.73 5.62
C ASP A 131 15.77 7.22 5.49
N ARG A 132 15.92 8.53 5.29
CA ARG A 132 17.21 9.22 5.20
C ARG A 132 18.19 8.81 6.30
N ASN A 133 17.68 8.63 7.52
CA ASN A 133 18.48 8.37 8.71
C ASN A 133 18.53 6.89 9.10
N ASP A 134 17.94 6.00 8.29
CA ASP A 134 17.89 4.57 8.54
C ASP A 134 17.33 4.21 9.94
N GLN A 135 16.25 4.88 10.38
CA GLN A 135 15.71 4.71 11.73
C GLN A 135 14.75 3.52 11.85
N THR A 136 14.46 2.83 10.75
CA THR A 136 13.71 1.57 10.74
C THR A 136 14.69 0.39 10.63
N GLY A 137 15.72 0.49 9.78
CA GLY A 137 16.63 -0.60 9.51
C GLY A 137 15.95 -1.73 8.73
N ILE A 138 16.43 -2.95 8.95
CA ILE A 138 15.90 -4.17 8.34
C ILE A 138 14.59 -4.57 9.04
N PHE A 139 13.56 -4.86 8.25
CA PHE A 139 12.26 -5.31 8.73
C PHE A 139 11.78 -6.55 7.95
N GLN A 140 10.67 -7.12 8.37
CA GLN A 140 9.95 -8.18 7.68
C GLN A 140 8.49 -7.79 7.45
N VAL A 141 7.86 -8.38 6.43
CA VAL A 141 6.43 -8.23 6.21
C VAL A 141 5.74 -9.58 6.20
N THR A 142 4.76 -9.76 7.09
CA THR A 142 3.85 -10.90 7.08
C THR A 142 2.52 -10.51 6.44
N VAL A 143 2.19 -11.17 5.34
CA VAL A 143 0.90 -11.01 4.65
C VAL A 143 0.01 -12.18 5.06
N THR A 144 -1.20 -11.89 5.56
CA THR A 144 -2.22 -12.91 5.82
C THR A 144 -3.44 -12.65 4.98
N ASP A 145 -3.85 -13.66 4.23
CA ASP A 145 -4.99 -13.63 3.32
C ASP A 145 -5.79 -14.95 3.42
N THR A 146 -6.66 -15.21 2.46
CA THR A 146 -7.53 -16.39 2.47
C THR A 146 -6.81 -17.70 2.19
N MET A 147 -5.56 -17.63 1.71
CA MET A 147 -4.71 -18.78 1.41
C MET A 147 -3.77 -19.12 2.56
N GLY A 148 -3.60 -18.21 3.53
CA GLY A 148 -2.76 -18.41 4.70
C GLY A 148 -1.89 -17.19 5.00
N SER A 149 -0.74 -17.42 5.65
CA SER A 149 0.19 -16.38 6.04
C SER A 149 1.56 -16.62 5.42
N THR A 150 2.16 -15.58 4.83
CA THR A 150 3.51 -15.63 4.23
C THR A 150 4.34 -14.47 4.74
N THR A 151 5.55 -14.76 5.24
CA THR A 151 6.51 -13.74 5.71
C THR A 151 7.63 -13.56 4.68
N THR A 152 7.90 -12.30 4.33
CA THR A 152 9.09 -11.89 3.57
C THR A 152 10.07 -11.24 4.55
N PRO A 153 11.17 -11.91 4.90
CA PRO A 153 12.16 -11.38 5.85
C PRO A 153 13.22 -10.52 5.15
N ASN A 154 14.03 -9.83 5.95
CA ASN A 154 15.26 -9.15 5.53
C ASN A 154 15.04 -8.05 4.47
N ILE A 155 13.96 -7.29 4.59
CA ILE A 155 13.70 -6.13 3.74
C ILE A 155 14.48 -4.96 4.34
N ASP A 156 15.50 -4.51 3.63
CA ASP A 156 16.33 -3.39 4.06
C ASP A 156 15.84 -2.08 3.43
N ILE A 157 15.64 -1.05 4.24
CA ILE A 157 15.16 0.23 3.75
C ILE A 157 16.26 0.95 2.97
N SER A 158 15.85 1.70 1.95
CA SER A 158 16.77 2.64 1.32
C SER A 158 17.00 3.83 2.26
N ASN A 159 18.20 4.41 2.22
CA ASN A 159 18.59 5.55 3.05
C ASN A 159 19.48 6.54 2.27
N GLY A 160 19.80 7.68 2.87
CA GLY A 160 20.60 8.74 2.24
C GLY A 160 19.79 9.93 1.69
N THR A 161 20.36 10.65 0.72
CA THR A 161 19.84 11.93 0.18
C THR A 161 19.69 11.87 -1.33
N ASN A 162 18.91 12.76 -1.95
CA ASN A 162 18.68 12.82 -3.42
C ASN A 162 18.09 11.52 -4.00
N PHE A 163 17.15 10.92 -3.27
CA PHE A 163 16.52 9.67 -3.66
C PHE A 163 15.40 9.90 -4.67
N LYS A 164 15.33 9.03 -5.68
CA LYS A 164 14.25 8.98 -6.68
C LYS A 164 13.34 7.81 -6.39
N LEU A 165 12.12 7.84 -6.93
CA LEU A 165 11.15 6.75 -6.72
C LEU A 165 11.66 5.39 -7.23
N ALA A 166 12.55 5.40 -8.21
CA ALA A 166 13.21 4.20 -8.74
C ALA A 166 14.25 3.60 -7.76
N ASP A 167 14.84 4.43 -6.91
CA ASP A 167 15.97 4.07 -6.03
C ASP A 167 15.51 3.69 -4.61
N VAL A 168 14.23 3.93 -4.30
CA VAL A 168 13.63 3.55 -3.02
C VAL A 168 13.38 2.05 -2.94
N THR A 169 13.67 1.44 -1.79
CA THR A 169 13.34 0.02 -1.54
C THR A 169 11.85 -0.19 -1.74
N LYS A 170 11.50 -1.20 -2.53
CA LYS A 170 10.11 -1.59 -2.76
C LYS A 170 9.86 -2.95 -2.13
N PHE A 171 8.78 -3.04 -1.35
CA PHE A 171 8.20 -4.33 -1.01
C PHE A 171 7.01 -4.58 -1.91
N THR A 172 7.10 -5.66 -2.69
CA THR A 172 6.04 -6.14 -3.58
C THR A 172 5.60 -7.52 -3.15
N THR A 173 4.29 -7.73 -3.07
CA THR A 173 3.70 -9.03 -2.74
C THR A 173 2.36 -9.22 -3.45
N ARG A 174 1.86 -10.45 -3.46
CA ARG A 174 0.54 -10.78 -4.00
C ARG A 174 -0.29 -11.47 -2.92
N PHE A 175 -1.57 -11.20 -2.95
CA PHE A 175 -2.52 -11.84 -2.05
C PHE A 175 -3.85 -12.10 -2.75
N THR A 176 -4.65 -13.00 -2.18
CA THR A 176 -5.98 -13.35 -2.66
C THR A 176 -7.03 -12.84 -1.68
N ALA A 177 -8.00 -12.09 -2.18
CA ALA A 177 -9.20 -11.74 -1.42
C ALA A 177 -10.37 -12.65 -1.84
N ASN A 178 -11.22 -13.03 -0.90
CA ASN A 178 -12.42 -13.83 -1.17
C ASN A 178 -13.72 -13.02 -1.22
N GLY A 179 -13.65 -11.68 -1.15
CA GLY A 179 -14.84 -10.82 -1.13
C GLY A 179 -15.45 -10.58 0.25
N LYS A 180 -14.92 -11.22 1.31
CA LYS A 180 -15.50 -11.20 2.66
C LYS A 180 -14.48 -10.89 3.74
N ASP A 181 -13.38 -11.64 3.77
CA ASP A 181 -12.37 -11.55 4.81
C ASP A 181 -11.36 -10.45 4.49
N ALA A 182 -10.84 -9.81 5.54
CA ALA A 182 -9.79 -8.80 5.40
C ALA A 182 -8.44 -9.46 5.11
N VAL A 183 -7.59 -8.73 4.40
CA VAL A 183 -6.17 -9.03 4.22
C VAL A 183 -5.38 -8.20 5.21
N THR A 184 -4.36 -8.78 5.85
CA THR A 184 -3.48 -8.03 6.75
C THR A 184 -2.04 -8.05 6.26
N LEU A 185 -1.35 -6.92 6.45
CA LEU A 185 0.09 -6.78 6.25
C LEU A 185 0.69 -6.28 7.56
N VAL A 186 1.55 -7.09 8.18
CA VAL A 186 2.26 -6.76 9.43
C VAL A 186 3.70 -6.42 9.09
N PHE A 187 4.12 -5.19 9.40
CA PHE A 187 5.47 -4.66 9.21
C PHE A 187 6.18 -4.66 10.57
N ASP A 188 7.21 -5.49 10.72
CA ASP A 188 7.91 -5.78 11.99
C ASP A 188 9.44 -5.67 11.86
#